data_AF-A0A4Q1SWW6-F1
#
_entry.id   AF-A0A4Q1SWW6-F1
#
_cell.length_a   1.000
_cell.length_b   1.000
_cell.length_c   1.000
_cell.angle_alpha   90.00
_cell.angle_beta   90.00
_cell.angle_gamma   90.00
#
_symmetry.space_group_name_H-M   'P 1'
#
loop_
_entity.id
_entity.type
_entity.pdbx_description
1 polymer ?
#
loop_
_entity_poly.entity_id
_entity_poly.type
_entity_poly.pdbx_seq_one_letter_code
_entity_poly.pdbx_strand_id
1 'polypeptide(L)'
;MTLFLLLGLVGVFVIIMLRKAIVLMQGNNNKLVRMLQHTKWYQQHWFGGGFLFIVNVVLFTGVGLVLHLITQLSIPFIHLLIMIGAVITSIVLWVSMNRGWQGSKKNRLKMGFLGSSFYMVLALYIVYKLITLEPSFPGDDTFMAFIGLLFGLIVAIVAFITCMIFTGLSYQNKSQ
;
A
#
# COMPACT_ATOMS: atom_id res chain seq x y z
N MET A 1 -14.51 6.17 -15.22
CA MET A 1 -14.04 5.58 -13.94
C MET A 1 -13.55 4.14 -14.10
N THR A 2 -14.31 3.26 -14.75
CA THR A 2 -13.88 1.87 -15.05
C THR A 2 -12.57 1.79 -15.84
N LEU A 3 -12.39 2.62 -16.88
CA LEU A 3 -11.14 2.69 -17.64
C LEU A 3 -9.93 3.10 -16.77
N PHE A 4 -10.10 4.09 -15.88
CA PHE A 4 -9.05 4.52 -14.97
C PHE A 4 -8.68 3.44 -13.96
N LEU A 5 -9.68 2.69 -13.46
CA LEU A 5 -9.45 1.55 -12.57
C LEU A 5 -8.68 0.44 -13.30
N LEU A 6 -9.06 0.12 -14.54
CA LEU A 6 -8.34 -0.84 -15.37
C LEU A 6 -6.89 -0.41 -15.60
N LEU A 7 -6.67 0.85 -15.98
CA LEU A 7 -5.32 1.42 -16.16
C LEU A 7 -4.51 1.37 -14.86
N GLY A 8 -5.14 1.65 -13.72
CA GLY A 8 -4.51 1.53 -12.40
C GLY A 8 -4.08 0.10 -12.09
N LEU A 9 -4.95 -0.89 -12.32
CA LEU A 9 -4.64 -2.31 -12.13
C LEU A 9 -3.50 -2.78 -13.06
N VAL A 10 -3.56 -2.43 -14.34
CA VAL A 10 -2.51 -2.72 -15.32
C VAL A 10 -1.20 -2.07 -14.91
N GLY A 11 -1.23 -0.80 -14.47
CA GLY A 11 -0.06 -0.08 -14.00
C GLY A 11 0.60 -0.77 -12.80
N VAL A 12 -0.18 -1.16 -11.78
CA VAL A 12 0.35 -1.91 -10.63
C VAL A 12 0.90 -3.27 -11.07
N PHE A 13 0.22 -3.97 -11.98
CA PHE A 13 0.69 -5.24 -12.51
C PHE A 13 2.06 -5.10 -13.22
N VAL A 14 2.22 -4.08 -14.06
CA VAL A 14 3.50 -3.76 -14.72
C VAL A 14 4.57 -3.44 -13.67
N ILE A 15 4.25 -2.66 -12.65
CA ILE A 15 5.18 -2.35 -11.55
C ILE A 15 5.63 -3.61 -10.81
N ILE A 16 4.70 -4.55 -10.55
CA ILE A 16 5.03 -5.83 -9.92
C ILE A 16 5.96 -6.66 -10.82
N MET A 17 5.73 -6.68 -12.14
CA MET A 17 6.63 -7.33 -13.10
C MET A 17 8.02 -6.70 -13.10
N LEU A 18 8.09 -5.37 -13.03
CA LEU A 18 9.33 -4.60 -13.00
C LEU A 18 9.98 -4.49 -11.61
N ARG A 19 9.42 -5.15 -10.58
CA ARG A 19 9.89 -5.03 -9.19
C ARG A 19 11.39 -5.22 -9.02
N LYS A 20 11.99 -6.13 -9.81
CA LYS A 20 13.44 -6.39 -9.78
C LYS A 20 14.22 -5.12 -10.16
N ALA A 21 13.87 -4.50 -11.29
CA ALA A 21 14.53 -3.30 -11.77
C ALA A 21 14.34 -2.14 -10.76
N ILE A 22 13.12 -1.99 -10.22
CA ILE A 22 12.80 -0.94 -9.24
C ILE A 22 13.63 -1.08 -7.97
N VAL A 23 13.71 -2.31 -7.42
CA VAL A 23 14.51 -2.59 -6.22
C VAL A 23 16.00 -2.37 -6.46
N LEU A 24 16.50 -2.67 -7.67
CA LEU A 24 17.90 -2.46 -8.06
C LEU A 24 18.25 -0.98 -8.26
N MET A 25 17.34 -0.20 -8.81
CA MET A 25 17.52 1.24 -9.06
C MET A 25 17.65 2.04 -7.77
N GLN A 26 17.02 1.57 -6.68
CA GLN A 26 17.16 2.17 -5.35
C GLN A 26 18.51 1.78 -4.73
N GLY A 27 19.56 2.52 -5.14
CA GLY A 27 20.94 2.27 -4.73
C GLY A 27 21.18 2.37 -3.21
N ASN A 28 22.27 1.75 -2.74
CA ASN A 28 22.65 1.70 -1.32
C ASN A 28 22.90 3.08 -0.66
N ASN A 29 23.01 4.17 -1.44
CA ASN A 29 23.30 5.49 -0.90
C ASN A 29 22.06 6.21 -0.30
N ASN A 30 20.87 5.61 -0.38
CA ASN A 30 19.68 6.18 0.23
C ASN A 30 19.82 6.24 1.77
N LYS A 31 19.66 7.44 2.34
CA LYS A 31 19.76 7.71 3.78
C LYS A 31 18.77 6.86 4.59
N LEU A 32 17.56 6.65 4.08
CA LEU A 32 16.52 5.86 4.75
C LEU A 32 16.92 4.38 4.84
N VAL A 33 17.45 3.83 3.75
CA VAL A 33 17.93 2.43 3.72
C VAL A 33 19.05 2.22 4.74
N ARG A 34 20.06 3.10 4.76
CA ARG A 34 21.16 3.01 5.74
C ARG A 34 20.66 3.13 7.18
N MET A 35 19.75 4.06 7.44
CA MET A 35 19.15 4.24 8.77
C MET A 35 18.46 2.95 9.24
N LEU A 36 17.64 2.34 8.39
CA LEU A 36 16.94 1.09 8.71
C LEU A 36 17.93 -0.07 8.92
N GLN A 37 18.99 -0.16 8.12
CA GLN A 37 20.04 -1.18 8.27
C GLN A 37 20.73 -1.13 9.63
N HIS A 38 21.05 0.07 10.14
CA HIS A 38 21.72 0.22 11.43
C HIS A 38 20.78 0.17 12.65
N THR A 39 19.46 0.13 12.42
CA THR A 39 18.47 0.17 13.49
C THR A 39 18.15 -1.23 14.01
N LYS A 40 18.70 -1.60 15.18
CA LYS A 40 18.55 -2.95 15.75
C LYS A 40 17.10 -3.40 15.94
N TRP A 41 16.22 -2.52 16.43
CA TRP A 41 14.81 -2.87 16.65
C TRP A 41 14.10 -3.18 15.33
N TYR A 42 14.45 -2.50 14.23
CA TYR A 42 13.84 -2.73 12.93
C TYR A 42 14.16 -4.14 12.39
N GLN A 43 15.33 -4.68 12.72
CA GLN A 43 15.75 -6.03 12.31
C GLN A 43 14.99 -7.14 13.05
N GLN A 44 14.32 -6.83 14.16
CA GLN A 44 13.41 -7.75 14.82
C GLN A 44 12.05 -7.73 14.11
N HIS A 45 11.60 -8.87 13.60
CA HIS A 45 10.45 -8.95 12.68
C HIS A 45 9.14 -8.38 13.24
N TRP A 46 8.92 -8.49 14.55
CA TRP A 46 7.73 -7.92 15.21
C TRP A 46 7.72 -6.39 15.11
N PHE A 47 8.83 -5.74 15.48
CA PHE A 47 8.92 -4.28 15.42
C PHE A 47 9.07 -3.76 14.00
N GLY A 48 9.85 -4.44 13.14
CA GLY A 48 9.95 -4.08 11.72
C GLY A 48 8.59 -4.17 11.01
N GLY A 49 7.81 -5.21 11.31
CA GLY A 49 6.45 -5.36 10.79
C GLY A 49 5.50 -4.31 11.35
N GLY A 50 5.58 -4.03 12.66
CA GLY A 50 4.75 -3.02 13.31
C GLY A 50 5.02 -1.62 12.77
N PHE A 51 6.29 -1.31 12.49
CA PHE A 51 6.66 -0.07 11.83
C PHE A 51 6.11 0.00 10.40
N LEU A 52 6.20 -1.08 9.61
CA LEU A 52 5.58 -1.13 8.28
C LEU A 52 4.06 -0.95 8.33
N PHE A 53 3.40 -1.52 9.34
CA PHE A 53 1.98 -1.32 9.59
C PHE A 53 1.67 0.16 9.83
N ILE A 54 2.40 0.82 10.73
CA ILE A 54 2.24 2.25 11.04
C ILE A 54 2.48 3.10 9.78
N VAL A 55 3.53 2.81 9.00
CA VAL A 55 3.80 3.52 7.74
C VAL A 55 2.62 3.38 6.78
N ASN A 56 2.04 2.18 6.63
CA ASN A 56 0.87 1.97 5.78
C ASN A 56 -0.37 2.72 6.28
N VAL A 57 -0.63 2.72 7.59
CA VAL A 57 -1.71 3.52 8.19
C VAL A 57 -1.51 5.00 7.89
N VAL A 58 -0.33 5.54 8.16
CA VAL A 58 -0.02 6.97 7.94
C VAL A 58 -0.15 7.35 6.48
N LEU A 59 0.36 6.54 5.56
CA LEU A 59 0.22 6.79 4.12
C LEU A 59 -1.24 6.77 3.68
N PHE A 60 -1.99 5.74 4.05
CA PHE A 60 -3.37 5.58 3.62
C PHE A 60 -4.26 6.66 4.21
N THR A 61 -4.18 6.89 5.52
CA THR A 61 -4.95 7.95 6.21
C THR A 61 -4.53 9.32 5.70
N GLY A 62 -3.24 9.59 5.49
CA GLY A 62 -2.76 10.86 4.95
C GLY A 62 -3.32 11.15 3.57
N VAL A 63 -3.30 10.16 2.67
CA VAL A 63 -3.90 10.29 1.33
C VAL A 63 -5.41 10.48 1.43
N GLY A 64 -6.10 9.71 2.28
CA GLY A 64 -7.54 9.85 2.53
C GLY A 64 -7.92 11.26 3.01
N LEU A 65 -7.14 11.84 3.93
CA LEU A 65 -7.33 13.20 4.41
C LEU A 65 -7.10 14.24 3.29
N VAL A 66 -6.02 14.10 2.52
CA VAL A 66 -5.74 15.01 1.40
C VAL A 66 -6.84 14.94 0.34
N LEU A 67 -7.29 13.73 -0.02
CA LEU A 67 -8.40 13.55 -0.95
C LEU A 67 -9.69 14.18 -0.40
N HIS A 68 -9.99 14.00 0.88
CA HIS A 68 -11.15 14.62 1.53
C HIS A 68 -11.10 16.15 1.47
N LEU A 69 -9.96 16.77 1.80
CA LEU A 69 -9.77 18.22 1.70
C LEU A 69 -9.95 18.72 0.25
N ILE A 70 -9.53 17.94 -0.73
CA ILE A 70 -9.64 18.31 -2.14
C ILE A 70 -11.04 18.23 -2.69
N THR A 71 -11.91 17.40 -2.11
CA THR A 71 -13.33 17.41 -2.48
C THR A 71 -13.97 18.79 -2.22
N GLN A 72 -13.43 19.57 -1.29
CA GLN A 72 -13.86 20.94 -0.98
C GLN A 72 -13.33 21.98 -1.99
N LEU A 73 -12.28 21.66 -2.76
CA LEU A 73 -11.62 22.60 -3.68
C LEU A 73 -12.24 22.61 -5.08
N SER A 74 -13.18 21.71 -5.40
CA SER A 74 -13.88 21.60 -6.70
C SER A 74 -12.98 21.58 -7.95
N ILE A 75 -11.69 21.26 -7.81
CA ILE A 75 -10.74 21.15 -8.93
C ILE A 75 -10.90 19.76 -9.56
N PRO A 76 -11.30 19.66 -10.83
CA PRO A 76 -11.46 18.36 -11.49
C PRO A 76 -10.12 17.66 -11.66
N PHE A 77 -10.12 16.33 -11.58
CA PHE A 77 -8.98 15.41 -11.84
C PHE A 77 -7.73 15.51 -10.95
N ILE A 78 -7.58 16.52 -10.09
CA ILE A 78 -6.39 16.65 -9.21
C ILE A 78 -6.20 15.45 -8.26
N HIS A 79 -7.31 14.81 -7.88
CA HIS A 79 -7.31 13.57 -7.09
C HIS A 79 -6.54 12.43 -7.78
N LEU A 80 -6.52 12.39 -9.12
CA LEU A 80 -5.76 11.38 -9.89
C LEU A 80 -4.25 11.54 -9.68
N LEU A 81 -3.74 12.77 -9.72
CA LEU A 81 -2.31 13.05 -9.50
C LEU A 81 -1.88 12.62 -8.10
N ILE A 82 -2.76 12.82 -7.12
CA ILE A 82 -2.49 12.47 -5.72
C ILE A 82 -2.51 10.96 -5.51
N MET A 83 -3.44 10.24 -6.14
CA MET A 83 -3.45 8.78 -6.10
C MET A 83 -2.20 8.19 -6.78
N ILE A 84 -1.75 8.74 -7.90
CA ILE A 84 -0.50 8.32 -8.56
C ILE A 84 0.69 8.59 -7.64
N GLY A 85 0.79 9.79 -7.06
CA GLY A 85 1.83 10.16 -6.10
C GLY A 85 1.84 9.28 -4.85
N ALA A 86 0.67 8.90 -4.36
CA ALA A 86 0.51 7.97 -3.24
C ALA A 86 1.06 6.58 -3.56
N VAL A 87 0.75 6.04 -4.75
CA VAL A 87 1.24 4.74 -5.20
C VAL A 87 2.77 4.76 -5.33
N ILE A 88 3.33 5.77 -6.00
CA ILE A 88 4.79 5.91 -6.18
C ILE A 88 5.49 6.02 -4.81
N THR A 89 5.01 6.90 -3.94
CA THR A 89 5.56 7.08 -2.59
C THR A 89 5.55 5.79 -1.78
N SER A 90 4.42 5.05 -1.84
CA SER A 90 4.28 3.76 -1.14
C SER A 90 5.30 2.75 -1.64
N ILE A 91 5.47 2.61 -2.96
CA ILE A 91 6.45 1.70 -3.55
C ILE A 91 7.87 2.06 -3.14
N VAL A 92 8.25 3.35 -3.21
CA VAL A 92 9.59 3.81 -2.80
C VAL A 92 9.87 3.49 -1.34
N LEU A 93 8.88 3.66 -0.46
CA LEU A 93 9.00 3.32 0.95
C LEU A 93 9.12 1.80 1.15
N TRP A 94 8.25 1.01 0.52
CA TRP A 94 8.30 -0.46 0.61
C TRP A 94 9.62 -1.03 0.10
N VAL A 95 10.15 -0.51 -1.00
CA VAL A 95 11.47 -0.88 -1.53
C VAL A 95 12.57 -0.50 -0.55
N SER A 96 12.51 0.69 0.05
CA SER A 96 13.50 1.12 1.06
C SER A 96 13.48 0.21 2.29
N MET A 97 12.29 -0.17 2.75
CA MET A 97 12.11 -1.07 3.90
C MET A 97 12.63 -2.47 3.60
N ASN A 98 12.37 -2.98 2.39
CA ASN A 98 12.93 -4.23 1.88
C ASN A 98 14.47 -4.22 1.87
N ARG A 99 15.08 -3.16 1.34
CA ARG A 99 16.54 -2.98 1.31
C ARG A 99 17.15 -2.74 2.69
N GLY A 100 16.38 -2.14 3.59
CA GLY A 100 16.74 -1.89 4.98
C GLY A 100 16.83 -3.16 5.83
N TRP A 101 16.18 -4.24 5.40
CA TRP A 101 16.10 -5.49 6.14
C TRP A 101 17.34 -6.38 5.92
N GLN A 102 18.02 -6.73 7.01
CA GLN A 102 19.21 -7.59 7.05
C GLN A 102 18.95 -8.96 7.70
N GLY A 103 17.74 -9.20 8.23
CA GLY A 103 17.38 -10.47 8.88
C GLY A 103 17.08 -11.63 7.90
N SER A 104 16.69 -12.78 8.44
CA SER A 104 16.40 -13.98 7.64
C SER A 104 15.18 -13.83 6.72
N LYS A 105 15.16 -14.61 5.62
CA LYS A 105 14.03 -14.63 4.66
C LYS A 105 12.69 -14.99 5.30
N LYS A 106 12.68 -15.93 6.25
CA LYS A 106 11.46 -16.35 6.97
C LYS A 106 10.93 -15.21 7.85
N ASN A 107 11.80 -14.53 8.57
CA ASN A 107 11.42 -13.41 9.43
C ASN A 107 10.98 -12.20 8.61
N ARG A 108 11.56 -12.01 7.43
CA ARG A 108 11.12 -11.00 6.46
C ARG A 108 9.70 -11.22 5.97
N LEU A 109 9.33 -12.46 5.65
CA LEU A 109 7.96 -12.77 5.23
C LEU A 109 6.96 -12.46 6.35
N LYS A 110 7.30 -12.80 7.61
CA LYS A 110 6.50 -12.44 8.79
C LYS A 110 6.38 -10.92 8.95
N MET A 111 7.48 -10.18 8.77
CA MET A 111 7.51 -8.72 8.81
C MET A 111 6.58 -8.11 7.74
N GLY A 112 6.67 -8.59 6.49
CA GLY A 112 5.83 -8.14 5.39
C GLY A 112 4.35 -8.45 5.62
N PHE A 113 4.04 -9.64 6.16
CA PHE A 113 2.67 -10.03 6.50
C PHE A 113 2.09 -9.14 7.59
N LEU A 114 2.84 -8.92 8.67
CA LEU A 114 2.40 -8.07 9.76
C LEU A 114 2.21 -6.63 9.30
N GLY A 115 3.12 -6.10 8.47
CA GLY A 115 3.00 -4.74 7.96
C GLY A 115 1.90 -4.52 6.92
N SER A 116 1.65 -5.49 6.05
CA SER A 116 0.56 -5.42 5.07
C SER A 116 -0.82 -5.71 5.68
N SER A 117 -0.89 -6.33 6.85
CA SER A 117 -2.14 -6.70 7.53
C SER A 117 -3.11 -5.54 7.72
N PHE A 118 -2.64 -4.29 7.75
CA PHE A 118 -3.48 -3.09 7.71
C PHE A 118 -4.52 -3.15 6.57
N TYR A 119 -4.06 -3.45 5.35
CA TYR A 119 -4.93 -3.52 4.17
C TYR A 119 -5.90 -4.70 4.24
N MET A 120 -5.51 -5.79 4.90
CA MET A 120 -6.39 -6.94 5.15
C MET A 120 -7.51 -6.58 6.14
N VAL A 121 -7.18 -5.91 7.24
CA VAL A 121 -8.17 -5.40 8.21
C VAL A 121 -9.11 -4.39 7.54
N LEU A 122 -8.57 -3.49 6.72
CA LEU A 122 -9.36 -2.54 5.94
C LEU A 122 -10.31 -3.25 4.97
N ALA A 123 -9.83 -4.27 4.25
CA ALA A 123 -10.67 -5.06 3.35
C ALA A 123 -11.82 -5.76 4.12
N LEU A 124 -11.54 -6.35 5.29
CA LEU A 124 -12.57 -6.96 6.14
C LEU A 124 -13.60 -5.92 6.63
N TYR A 125 -13.14 -4.73 7.02
CA TYR A 125 -14.03 -3.63 7.39
C TYR A 125 -14.94 -3.20 6.22
N ILE A 126 -14.39 -3.10 5.00
CA ILE A 126 -15.17 -2.75 3.81
C ILE A 126 -16.18 -3.86 3.48
N VAL A 127 -15.80 -5.13 3.60
CA VAL A 127 -16.73 -6.27 3.43
C VAL A 127 -17.87 -6.19 4.45
N TYR A 128 -17.56 -5.91 5.72
CA TYR A 128 -18.59 -5.68 6.73
C TYR A 128 -19.54 -4.55 6.34
N LYS A 129 -19.01 -3.42 5.84
CA LYS A 129 -19.80 -2.28 5.35
C LYS A 129 -20.64 -2.61 4.11
N LEU A 130 -20.17 -3.49 3.22
CA LEU A 130 -20.93 -3.96 2.07
C LEU A 130 -22.12 -4.83 2.48
N ILE A 131 -21.92 -5.73 3.45
CA ILE A 131 -22.97 -6.65 3.94
C ILE A 131 -24.05 -5.89 4.73
N THR A 132 -23.65 -4.82 5.44
CA THR A 132 -24.54 -3.98 6.27
C THR A 132 -24.99 -2.70 5.56
N LEU A 133 -24.92 -2.66 4.22
CA LEU A 133 -25.23 -1.47 3.45
C LEU A 133 -26.74 -1.22 3.40
N GLU A 134 -27.18 -0.15 4.06
CA GLU A 134 -28.56 0.31 4.08
C GLU A 134 -28.66 1.71 3.44
N PRO A 135 -29.82 2.07 2.84
CA PRO A 135 -30.04 3.39 2.28
C PRO A 135 -30.00 4.46 3.38
N SER A 136 -29.40 5.61 3.06
CA SER A 136 -29.27 6.72 4.03
C SER A 136 -30.59 7.43 4.28
N PHE A 137 -31.49 7.43 3.29
CA PHE A 137 -32.85 7.98 3.40
C PHE A 137 -33.88 7.03 2.78
N PRO A 138 -35.15 7.07 3.23
CA PRO A 138 -36.22 6.30 2.61
C PRO A 138 -36.36 6.66 1.13
N GLY A 139 -36.17 5.68 0.24
CA GLY A 139 -36.27 5.85 -1.22
C GLY A 139 -34.94 6.06 -1.95
N ASP A 140 -33.82 6.23 -1.24
CA ASP A 140 -32.49 6.28 -1.87
C ASP A 140 -32.05 4.90 -2.36
N ASP A 141 -31.33 4.86 -3.48
CA ASP A 141 -30.60 3.67 -3.88
C ASP A 141 -29.26 3.56 -3.13
N THR A 142 -28.81 2.34 -2.90
CA THR A 142 -27.50 2.06 -2.29
C THR A 142 -26.41 1.85 -3.36
N PHE A 143 -26.72 2.07 -4.63
CA PHE A 143 -25.89 1.63 -5.75
C PHE A 143 -24.56 2.39 -5.77
N MET A 144 -24.59 3.72 -5.61
CA MET A 144 -23.35 4.51 -5.59
C MET A 144 -22.45 4.20 -4.39
N ALA A 145 -23.05 3.97 -3.22
CA ALA A 145 -22.33 3.56 -2.02
C ALA A 145 -21.69 2.17 -2.18
N PHE A 146 -22.43 1.23 -2.79
CA PHE A 146 -21.92 -0.10 -3.13
C PHE A 146 -20.71 -0.02 -4.06
N ILE A 147 -20.80 0.76 -5.15
CA ILE A 147 -19.69 0.94 -6.09
C ILE A 147 -18.45 1.55 -5.41
N GLY A 148 -18.65 2.55 -4.55
CA GLY A 148 -17.57 3.16 -3.76
C GLY A 148 -16.86 2.15 -2.86
N LEU A 149 -17.62 1.35 -2.11
CA LEU A 149 -17.09 0.29 -1.26
C LEU A 149 -16.39 -0.81 -2.07
N LEU A 150 -16.96 -1.22 -3.22
CA LEU A 150 -16.36 -2.20 -4.10
C LEU A 150 -14.98 -1.74 -4.63
N PHE A 151 -14.86 -0.48 -5.05
CA PHE A 151 -13.57 0.07 -5.49
C PHE A 151 -12.59 0.19 -4.33
N GLY A 152 -13.04 0.60 -3.14
CA GLY A 152 -12.21 0.57 -1.94
C GLY A 152 -11.66 -0.82 -1.63
N LEU A 153 -12.49 -1.86 -1.76
CA LEU A 153 -12.09 -3.25 -1.56
C LEU A 153 -11.00 -3.69 -2.55
N ILE A 154 -11.18 -3.38 -3.84
CA ILE A 154 -10.18 -3.69 -4.88
C ILE A 154 -8.85 -3.01 -4.55
N VAL A 155 -8.87 -1.72 -4.20
CA VAL A 155 -7.66 -0.97 -3.84
C VAL A 155 -6.98 -1.58 -2.62
N ALA A 156 -7.73 -1.95 -1.57
CA ALA A 156 -7.19 -2.57 -0.37
C ALA A 156 -6.51 -3.92 -0.68
N ILE A 157 -7.15 -4.78 -1.48
CA ILE A 157 -6.58 -6.08 -1.88
C ILE A 157 -5.31 -5.90 -2.71
N VAL A 158 -5.33 -4.99 -3.68
CA VAL A 158 -4.15 -4.70 -4.52
C VAL A 158 -3.00 -4.14 -3.69
N ALA A 159 -3.29 -3.23 -2.75
CA ALA A 159 -2.30 -2.68 -1.84
C ALA A 159 -1.72 -3.74 -0.90
N PHE A 160 -2.56 -4.65 -0.36
CA PHE A 160 -2.13 -5.79 0.44
C PHE A 160 -1.11 -6.65 -0.32
N ILE A 161 -1.48 -7.10 -1.52
CA ILE A 161 -0.64 -7.96 -2.37
C ILE A 161 0.65 -7.24 -2.76
N THR A 162 0.56 -5.98 -3.19
CA THR A 162 1.73 -5.21 -3.63
C THR A 162 2.69 -4.96 -2.47
N CYS A 163 2.19 -4.53 -1.31
CA CYS A 163 3.00 -4.36 -0.10
C CYS A 163 3.68 -5.69 0.28
N MET A 164 2.96 -6.81 0.26
CA MET A 164 3.51 -8.14 0.53
C MET A 164 4.64 -8.52 -0.43
N ILE A 165 4.45 -8.29 -1.72
CA ILE A 165 5.45 -8.59 -2.74
C ILE A 165 6.70 -7.73 -2.55
N PHE A 166 6.53 -6.43 -2.32
CA PHE A 166 7.65 -5.51 -2.21
C PHE A 166 8.39 -5.61 -0.87
N THR A 167 7.74 -6.01 0.22
CA THR A 167 8.39 -6.05 1.55
C THR A 167 8.73 -7.47 2.01
N GLY A 168 7.81 -8.42 1.83
CA GLY A 168 7.94 -9.80 2.31
C GLY A 168 8.81 -10.68 1.41
N LEU A 169 8.71 -10.52 0.08
CA LEU A 169 9.46 -11.36 -0.86
C LEU A 169 10.87 -10.79 -1.11
N SER A 170 11.89 -11.57 -0.76
CA SER A 170 13.29 -11.19 -0.96
C SER A 170 13.69 -11.22 -2.43
N TYR A 171 14.26 -10.11 -2.90
CA TYR A 171 15.11 -10.09 -4.09
C TYR A 171 16.57 -9.93 -3.64
N GLN A 172 17.11 -11.00 -3.04
CA GLN A 172 18.55 -11.11 -2.86
C GLN A 172 19.10 -11.92 -4.03
N ASN A 173 19.92 -11.27 -4.87
CA ASN A 173 20.91 -11.98 -5.65
C ASN A 173 21.74 -12.82 -4.68
N LYS A 174 21.74 -14.14 -4.87
CA LYS A 174 22.88 -14.96 -4.45
C LYS A 174 24.05 -14.54 -5.35
N SER A 175 24.78 -13.52 -4.97
CA SER A 175 26.09 -13.22 -5.57
C SER A 175 26.95 -12.55 -4.52
N GLN A 176 27.34 -13.37 -3.54
CA GLN A 176 28.66 -13.42 -2.90
C GLN A 176 28.69 -14.65 -2.01
#